data_AF-A0A6A8LSX9-F1
#
_entry.id   AF-A0A6A8LSX9-F1
#
_cell.length_a   1.000
_cell.length_b   1.000
_cell.length_c   1.000
_cell.angle_alpha   90.00
_cell.angle_beta   90.00
_cell.angle_gamma   90.00
#
_symmetry.space_group_name_H-M   'P 1'
#
loop_
_entity.id
_entity.type
_entity.pdbx_description
1 polymer ?
#
loop_
_entity_poly.entity_id
_entity_poly.type
_entity_poly.pdbx_seq_one_letter_code
_entity_poly.pdbx_strand_id
1 'polypeptide(L)'
;GGNVPIDMSSPNIAKPMSMGHLRSTVIGNSLALLLEKVNYKPIKIDHLGDWGTQFGKLIVAYKLWGSEEEVKVDPINNLLKYYVRFHEEDV
;
A
#
# COMPACT_ATOMS: atom_id res chain seq x y z
N GLY A 1 -9.40 15.12 25.99
CA GLY A 1 -8.08 14.56 25.65
C GLY A 1 -7.45 15.34 24.52
N GLY A 2 -6.22 14.99 24.15
CA GLY A 2 -5.49 15.60 23.04
C GLY A 2 -5.63 14.83 21.73
N ASN A 3 -4.84 15.23 20.74
CA ASN A 3 -4.70 14.51 19.47
C ASN A 3 -3.84 13.27 19.63
N VAL A 4 -4.24 12.15 19.04
CA VAL A 4 -3.50 10.87 19.10
C VAL A 4 -3.29 10.32 17.68
N PRO A 5 -2.09 10.47 17.10
CA PRO A 5 -1.77 9.86 15.81
C PRO A 5 -1.74 8.34 15.89
N ILE A 6 -2.31 7.67 14.89
CA ILE A 6 -2.31 6.21 14.75
C ILE A 6 -1.92 5.89 13.31
N ASP A 7 -0.71 5.36 13.13
CA ASP A 7 -0.31 4.75 11.86
C ASP A 7 -0.89 3.34 11.77
N MET A 8 -1.63 3.09 10.68
CA MET A 8 -2.38 1.87 10.47
C MET A 8 -2.55 1.59 8.99
N SER A 9 -2.88 0.35 8.63
CA SER A 9 -2.97 -0.12 7.24
C SER A 9 -1.59 -0.19 6.57
N SER A 10 -1.03 0.96 6.18
CA SER A 10 0.33 1.16 5.66
C SER A 10 0.75 0.15 4.57
N PRO A 11 -0.10 -0.11 3.54
CA PRO A 11 0.22 -1.08 2.50
C PRO A 11 1.30 -0.57 1.55
N ASN A 12 2.00 -1.53 0.94
CA ASN A 12 2.88 -1.24 -0.18
C ASN A 12 2.07 -1.25 -1.48
N ILE A 13 2.01 -0.12 -2.18
CA ILE A 13 1.12 0.02 -3.34
C ILE A 13 1.58 -0.77 -4.58
N ALA A 14 2.84 -1.21 -4.62
CA ALA A 14 3.35 -2.06 -5.69
C ALA A 14 2.99 -3.55 -5.50
N LYS A 15 2.34 -3.90 -4.38
CA LYS A 15 1.92 -5.28 -4.07
C LYS A 15 0.45 -5.33 -3.66
N PRO A 16 -0.26 -6.43 -3.94
CA PRO A 16 -1.62 -6.61 -3.43
C PRO A 16 -1.66 -6.52 -1.91
N MET A 17 -2.72 -5.92 -1.38
CA MET A 17 -2.97 -5.93 0.06
C MET A 17 -3.19 -7.36 0.55
N SER A 18 -2.28 -7.83 1.41
CA SER A 18 -2.37 -9.12 2.09
C SER A 18 -3.12 -9.05 3.43
N MET A 19 -3.43 -10.22 4.01
CA MET A 19 -4.00 -10.37 5.36
C MET A 19 -3.16 -9.68 6.46
N GLY A 20 -1.85 -9.49 6.24
CA GLY A 20 -0.99 -8.77 7.17
C GLY A 20 -1.40 -7.31 7.34
N HIS A 21 -1.75 -6.63 6.24
CA HIS A 21 -2.21 -5.24 6.26
C HIS A 21 -3.59 -5.14 6.89
N LEU A 22 -4.50 -6.09 6.57
CA LEU A 22 -5.85 -6.14 7.14
C LEU A 22 -5.83 -6.16 8.67
N ARG A 23 -4.88 -6.89 9.28
CA ARG A 23 -4.71 -6.91 10.73
C ARG A 23 -4.41 -5.51 11.29
N SER A 24 -3.46 -4.79 10.68
CA SER A 24 -3.13 -3.42 11.07
C SER A 24 -4.34 -2.48 10.92
N THR A 25 -5.06 -2.60 9.81
CA THR A 25 -6.27 -1.82 9.54
C THR A 25 -7.35 -2.02 10.60
N VAL A 26 -7.66 -3.27 10.97
CA VAL A 26 -8.72 -3.57 11.94
C VAL A 26 -8.31 -3.14 13.35
N ILE A 27 -7.08 -3.43 13.77
CA ILE A 27 -6.58 -3.06 15.11
C ILE A 27 -6.50 -1.54 15.24
N GLY A 28 -5.92 -0.85 14.25
CA GLY A 28 -5.81 0.61 14.27
C GLY A 28 -7.17 1.30 14.34
N ASN A 29 -8.16 0.78 13.59
CA ASN A 29 -9.52 1.31 13.64
C ASN A 29 -10.18 1.08 15.02
N SER A 30 -9.98 -0.11 15.61
CA SER A 30 -10.50 -0.40 16.95
C SER A 30 -9.91 0.54 18.01
N LEU A 31 -8.59 0.80 17.96
CA LEU A 31 -7.93 1.75 18.85
C LEU A 31 -8.46 3.18 18.68
N ALA A 32 -8.68 3.63 17.45
CA ALA A 32 -9.28 4.94 17.19
C ALA A 32 -10.67 5.08 17.83
N LEU A 33 -11.53 4.06 17.67
CA LEU A 33 -12.88 4.06 18.25
C LEU A 33 -12.84 4.10 19.79
N LEU A 34 -11.90 3.37 20.41
CA LEU A 34 -11.70 3.41 21.86
C LEU A 34 -11.26 4.80 22.32
N LEU A 35 -10.33 5.44 21.61
CA LEU A 35 -9.84 6.77 21.92
C LEU A 35 -10.94 7.84 21.80
N GLU A 36 -11.77 7.77 20.75
CA GLU A 36 -12.96 8.61 20.63
C GLU A 36 -13.88 8.43 21.84
N LYS A 37 -14.09 7.19 22.30
CA LYS A 37 -14.96 6.89 23.44
C LYS A 37 -14.45 7.49 24.76
N VAL A 38 -13.15 7.67 24.91
CA VAL A 38 -12.52 8.28 26.10
C VAL A 38 -12.16 9.76 25.91
N ASN A 39 -12.84 10.45 24.97
CA ASN A 39 -12.68 11.89 24.70
C ASN A 39 -11.29 12.31 24.18
N TYR A 40 -10.58 11.43 23.47
CA TYR A 40 -9.41 11.79 22.67
C TYR A 40 -9.79 11.96 21.20
N LYS A 41 -8.93 12.65 20.43
CA LYS A 41 -9.09 12.84 18.99
C LYS A 41 -8.07 11.98 18.24
N PRO A 42 -8.41 10.75 17.81
CA PRO A 42 -7.50 9.97 16.98
C PRO A 42 -7.29 10.62 15.62
N ILE A 43 -6.06 10.55 15.11
CA ILE A 43 -5.69 10.96 13.75
C ILE A 43 -5.18 9.70 13.06
N LYS A 44 -6.01 9.12 12.19
CA LYS A 44 -5.65 7.92 11.42
C LYS A 44 -4.72 8.32 10.29
N ILE A 45 -3.56 7.69 10.22
CA ILE A 45 -2.52 7.91 9.22
C ILE A 45 -2.35 6.61 8.45
N ASP A 46 -2.42 6.69 7.12
CA ASP A 46 -2.06 5.59 6.24
C ASP A 46 -0.68 5.87 5.67
N HIS A 47 0.36 5.31 6.30
CA HIS A 47 1.74 5.51 5.88
C HIS A 47 2.09 4.58 4.72
N LEU A 48 1.61 4.95 3.53
CA LEU A 48 1.79 4.16 2.32
C LEU A 48 3.26 3.81 2.08
N GLY A 49 3.53 2.55 1.76
CA GLY A 49 4.83 2.11 1.24
C GLY A 49 4.97 2.49 -0.22
N ASP A 50 5.01 3.79 -0.51
CA ASP A 50 5.03 4.37 -1.86
C ASP A 50 6.41 4.84 -2.33
N TRP A 51 7.45 4.58 -1.52
CA TRP A 51 8.82 4.98 -1.81
C TRP A 51 9.81 3.86 -1.54
N GLY A 52 10.70 3.59 -2.51
CA GLY A 52 11.77 2.59 -2.38
C GLY A 52 12.18 1.96 -3.72
N THR A 53 13.16 1.06 -3.67
CA THR A 53 13.69 0.37 -4.87
C THR A 53 12.62 -0.41 -5.65
N GLN A 54 11.54 -0.82 -4.98
CA GLN A 54 10.42 -1.52 -5.60
C GLN A 54 9.72 -0.67 -6.69
N PHE A 55 9.65 0.65 -6.50
CA PHE A 55 9.12 1.55 -7.53
C PHE A 55 10.08 1.71 -8.70
N GLY A 56 11.38 1.79 -8.43
CA GLY A 56 12.40 1.81 -9.48
C GLY A 56 12.27 0.57 -10.37
N LYS A 57 12.15 -0.61 -9.76
CA LYS A 57 11.92 -1.87 -10.47
C LYS A 57 10.63 -1.85 -11.29
N LEU A 58 9.52 -1.37 -10.72
CA LEU A 58 8.25 -1.27 -11.45
C LEU A 58 8.32 -0.28 -12.63
N ILE A 59 8.98 0.87 -12.47
CA ILE A 59 9.17 1.85 -13.54
C ILE A 59 10.00 1.25 -14.67
N VAL A 60 11.09 0.55 -14.36
CA VAL A 60 11.92 -0.13 -15.36
C VAL A 60 11.10 -1.22 -16.07
N ALA A 61 10.37 -2.04 -15.32
CA ALA A 61 9.51 -3.09 -15.87
C ALA A 61 8.44 -2.52 -16.83
N TYR A 62 7.79 -1.43 -16.45
CA TYR A 62 6.82 -0.74 -17.29
C TYR A 62 7.46 -0.17 -18.56
N LYS A 63 8.69 0.38 -18.48
CA LYS A 63 9.41 0.86 -19.66
C LYS A 63 9.84 -0.25 -20.62
N LEU A 64 10.14 -1.45 -20.10
CA LEU A 64 10.58 -2.59 -20.89
C LEU A 64 9.40 -3.35 -21.54
N TRP A 65 8.29 -3.50 -20.82
CA TRP A 65 7.20 -4.42 -21.21
C TRP A 65 5.79 -3.83 -21.07
N GLY A 66 5.65 -2.59 -20.60
CA GLY A 66 4.37 -1.98 -20.26
C GLY A 66 3.57 -1.49 -21.47
N SER A 67 2.24 -1.58 -21.37
CA SER A 67 1.29 -0.88 -22.23
C SER A 67 0.38 0.01 -21.38
N GLU A 68 0.20 1.25 -21.82
CA GLU A 68 -0.68 2.20 -21.13
C GLU A 68 -2.14 1.78 -21.23
N GLU A 69 -2.54 1.20 -22.36
CA GLU A 69 -3.89 0.67 -22.59
C GLU A 69 -4.18 -0.50 -21.65
N GLU A 70 -3.26 -1.46 -21.51
CA GLU A 70 -3.40 -2.59 -20.57
C GLU A 70 -3.55 -2.08 -19.13
N VAL A 71 -2.67 -1.17 -18.70
CA VAL A 71 -2.69 -0.63 -17.34
C VAL A 71 -3.97 0.16 -17.06
N LYS A 72 -4.54 0.88 -18.03
CA LYS A 72 -5.83 1.57 -17.83
C LYS A 72 -7.00 0.61 -17.63
N VAL A 73 -6.97 -0.56 -18.26
CA VAL A 73 -8.03 -1.57 -18.12
C VAL A 73 -8.00 -2.25 -16.75
N ASP A 74 -6.82 -2.64 -16.29
CA ASP A 74 -6.63 -3.30 -14.98
C ASP A 74 -5.31 -2.88 -14.33
N PRO A 75 -5.28 -1.74 -13.60
CA PRO A 75 -4.03 -1.14 -13.15
C PRO A 75 -3.23 -2.02 -12.19
N ILE A 76 -3.90 -2.61 -11.20
CA ILE A 76 -3.21 -3.34 -10.14
C ILE A 76 -2.63 -4.64 -10.68
N ASN A 77 -3.41 -5.42 -11.42
CA ASN A 77 -2.95 -6.71 -11.89
C ASN A 77 -1.91 -6.58 -13.00
N ASN A 78 -2.04 -5.60 -13.91
CA ASN A 78 -1.05 -5.41 -14.97
C ASN A 78 0.27 -4.84 -14.43
N LEU A 79 0.23 -3.89 -13.50
CA LEU A 79 1.46 -3.41 -12.85
C LEU A 79 2.13 -4.53 -12.02
N LEU A 80 1.35 -5.34 -11.31
CA LEU A 80 1.87 -6.50 -10.59
C LEU A 80 2.51 -7.52 -11.54
N LYS A 81 1.89 -7.80 -12.69
CA LYS A 81 2.42 -8.70 -13.72
C LYS A 81 3.81 -8.25 -14.17
N TYR A 82 4.00 -6.95 -14.47
CA TYR A 82 5.32 -6.44 -14.86
C TYR A 82 6.32 -6.50 -13.69
N TYR A 83 5.87 -6.19 -12.47
CA TYR A 83 6.72 -6.29 -11.28
C TYR A 83 7.21 -7.72 -11.02
N VAL A 84 6.33 -8.72 -11.14
CA VAL A 84 6.68 -10.14 -10.98
C VAL A 84 7.65 -10.56 -12.07
N ARG A 85 7.35 -10.24 -13.33
CA ARG A 85 8.23 -10.53 -14.47
C ARG A 85 9.64 -9.98 -14.27
N PHE A 86 9.76 -8.75 -13.78
CA PHE A 86 11.06 -8.15 -13.47
C PHE A 86 11.86 -8.96 -12.43
N HIS A 87 11.19 -9.55 -11.43
CA HIS A 87 11.85 -10.38 -10.42
C HIS A 87 12.19 -11.78 -10.92
N GLU A 88 11.48 -12.29 -11.93
CA GLU A 88 11.77 -13.60 -12.53
C GLU A 88 12.92 -13.53 -13.55
N GLU A 89 13.07 -12.40 -14.24
CA GLU A 89 14.13 -12.19 -15.24
C GLU A 89 15.47 -11.71 -14.65
N ASP A 90 15.54 -11.48 -13.31
CA ASP A 90 16.75 -11.07 -12.55
C ASP A 90 17.63 -10.02 -13.29
N VAL A 91 16.99 -8.95 -13.78
CA VAL A 91 17.69 -7.80 -14.39
C VAL A 91 18.30 -6.88 -13.33
#